data_AF-K6IEP6-F1
#
_entry.id   AF-K6IEP6-F1
#
_cell.length_a   1.000
_cell.length_b   1.000
_cell.length_c   1.000
_cell.angle_alpha   90.00
_cell.angle_beta   90.00
_cell.angle_gamma   90.00
#
_symmetry.space_group_name_H-M   'P 1'
#
loop_
_entity.id
_entity.type
_entity.pdbx_description
1 polymer ?
#
loop_
_entity_poly.entity_id
_entity_poly.type
_entity_poly.pdbx_seq_one_letter_code
_entity_poly.pdbx_strand_id
1 'polypeptide(L)'
;MWGIPYCTFLFYTTSYCGRSLKDKLIVLQKEERFEEMLLLCISEKETQDTKELCRLAMEKTEAGIDRILSEKAELPYSQITVDPEWKKKIDTILENNRTLKNRYGNLWKKMIQDD
;
A
#
# COMPACT_ATOMS: atom_id res chain seq x y z
N MET A 1 -28.25 45.53 22.73
CA MET A 1 -27.24 45.74 21.67
C MET A 1 -25.97 45.04 22.16
N TRP A 2 -25.75 43.78 21.79
CA TRP A 2 -24.83 43.35 20.71
C TRP A 2 -23.39 43.84 20.98
N GLY A 3 -22.38 43.01 21.19
CA GLY A 3 -22.28 41.55 21.08
C GLY A 3 -20.96 41.06 21.69
N ILE A 4 -20.99 39.82 22.14
CA ILE A 4 -19.84 39.03 22.58
C ILE A 4 -18.97 38.76 21.34
N PRO A 5 -17.64 39.02 21.35
CA PRO A 5 -16.78 38.53 20.29
C PRO A 5 -16.53 37.04 20.54
N TYR A 6 -17.46 36.24 20.02
CA TYR A 6 -17.40 34.80 19.98
C TYR A 6 -16.28 34.39 19.02
N CYS A 7 -15.31 33.66 19.57
CA CYS A 7 -14.39 32.73 18.91
C CYS A 7 -14.52 32.64 17.38
N THR A 8 -13.64 33.30 16.63
CA THR A 8 -13.36 32.91 15.24
C THR A 8 -11.91 32.49 15.10
N PHE A 9 -11.78 31.15 15.12
CA PHE A 9 -10.78 30.37 14.40
C PHE A 9 -9.32 30.63 14.78
N LEU A 10 -8.94 29.95 15.86
CA LEU A 10 -7.70 29.21 15.98
C LEU A 10 -7.08 28.91 14.61
N PHE A 11 -6.04 29.68 14.31
CA PHE A 11 -4.97 29.32 13.41
C PHE A 11 -4.46 27.91 13.72
N TYR A 12 -4.20 27.14 12.67
CA TYR A 12 -3.21 26.05 12.63
C TYR A 12 -3.43 24.88 13.60
N THR A 13 -4.33 23.97 13.25
CA THR A 13 -4.09 22.54 13.50
C THR A 13 -4.09 21.77 12.20
N THR A 14 -3.35 22.25 11.21
CA THR A 14 -2.88 21.38 10.14
C THR A 14 -1.60 20.71 10.62
N SER A 15 -1.46 19.41 10.33
CA SER A 15 -0.16 18.73 10.18
C SER A 15 0.51 18.07 11.39
N TYR A 16 -0.24 17.42 12.30
CA TYR A 16 0.35 16.36 13.16
C TYR A 16 0.08 14.92 12.68
N CYS A 17 -0.72 14.74 11.61
CA CYS A 17 -0.96 13.40 11.04
C CYS A 17 0.19 12.90 10.13
N GLY A 18 0.92 13.80 9.46
CA GLY A 18 1.90 13.41 8.41
C GLY A 18 3.28 12.96 8.93
N ARG A 19 3.70 13.43 10.11
CA ARG A 19 5.03 13.11 10.65
C ARG A 19 5.14 11.63 11.05
N SER A 20 4.09 11.12 11.71
CA SER A 20 4.01 9.71 12.14
C SER A 20 3.99 8.73 10.96
N LEU A 21 3.24 9.02 9.90
CA LEU A 21 3.20 8.15 8.72
C LEU A 21 4.56 8.09 8.04
N LYS A 22 5.18 9.25 7.76
CA LYS A 22 6.49 9.30 7.10
C LYS A 22 7.55 8.52 7.86
N ASP A 23 7.59 8.65 9.18
CA ASP A 23 8.55 7.92 10.02
C ASP A 23 8.32 6.40 9.93
N LYS A 24 7.06 5.94 9.96
CA LYS A 24 6.71 4.52 9.76
C LYS A 24 7.12 4.02 8.38
N LEU A 25 6.85 4.79 7.32
CA LEU A 25 7.21 4.42 5.95
C LEU A 25 8.74 4.31 5.80
N ILE A 26 9.51 5.22 6.39
CA ILE A 26 10.99 5.15 6.35
C ILE A 26 11.52 3.91 7.06
N VAL A 27 10.92 3.52 8.19
CA VAL A 27 11.30 2.27 8.90
C VAL A 27 10.99 1.06 8.01
N LEU A 28 9.79 0.98 7.45
CA LEU A 28 9.38 -0.12 6.56
C LEU A 28 10.23 -0.19 5.29
N GLN A 29 10.64 0.96 4.75
CA GLN A 29 11.56 1.04 3.62
C GLN A 29 12.92 0.38 3.95
N LYS A 30 13.44 0.62 5.16
CA LYS A 30 14.69 0.00 5.62
C LYS A 30 14.56 -1.50 5.88
N GLU A 31 13.38 -1.94 6.31
CA GLU A 31 13.07 -3.36 6.48
C GLU A 31 12.71 -4.06 5.15
N GLU A 32 12.72 -3.33 4.03
CA GLU A 32 12.31 -3.82 2.70
C GLU A 32 10.87 -4.36 2.67
N ARG A 33 10.01 -3.93 3.59
CA ARG A 33 8.60 -4.35 3.73
C ARG A 33 7.68 -3.43 2.92
N PHE A 34 7.84 -3.47 1.61
CA PHE A 34 7.17 -2.54 0.70
C PHE A 34 5.65 -2.77 0.64
N GLU A 35 5.17 -3.99 0.88
CA GLU A 35 3.73 -4.30 0.88
C GLU A 35 3.02 -3.65 2.05
N GLU A 36 3.66 -3.64 3.23
CA GLU A 36 3.14 -2.96 4.41
C GLU A 36 3.21 -1.45 4.27
N MET A 37 4.28 -0.96 3.63
CA MET A 37 4.41 0.45 3.28
C MET A 37 3.25 0.88 2.37
N LEU A 38 2.91 0.05 1.37
CA LEU A 38 1.80 0.31 0.46
C LEU A 38 0.43 0.21 1.16
N LEU A 39 0.25 -0.77 2.05
CA LEU A 39 -0.97 -0.89 2.86
C LEU A 39 -1.20 0.36 3.72
N LEU A 40 -0.15 0.88 4.35
CA LEU A 40 -0.23 2.13 5.10
C LEU A 40 -0.55 3.31 4.19
N CYS A 41 0.04 3.37 2.99
CA CYS A 41 -0.25 4.41 2.00
C CYS A 41 -1.69 4.35 1.44
N ILE A 42 -2.30 3.16 1.39
CA ILE A 42 -3.70 3.00 0.98
C ILE A 42 -4.65 3.33 2.15
N SER A 43 -4.30 2.93 3.36
CA SER A 43 -5.13 3.12 4.56
C SER A 43 -5.08 4.55 5.09
N GLU A 44 -3.92 5.19 5.07
CA GLU A 44 -3.74 6.57 5.50
C GLU A 44 -3.79 7.50 4.29
N LYS A 45 -4.34 8.71 4.45
CA LYS A 45 -4.38 9.68 3.34
C LYS A 45 -2.96 10.07 2.96
N GLU A 46 -2.57 9.77 1.73
CA GLU A 46 -1.31 10.22 1.15
C GLU A 46 -1.15 11.73 1.32
N THR A 47 0.01 12.13 1.86
CA THR A 47 0.43 13.52 1.96
C THR A 47 1.55 13.79 0.97
N GLN A 48 1.81 15.05 0.65
CA GLN A 48 2.89 15.43 -0.26
C GLN A 48 4.27 14.91 0.20
N ASP A 49 4.49 14.81 1.52
CA ASP A 49 5.74 14.33 2.11
C ASP A 49 5.92 12.80 2.04
N THR A 50 4.81 12.06 1.87
CA THR A 50 4.80 10.58 1.81
C THR A 50 4.58 10.06 0.40
N LYS A 51 4.20 10.92 -0.55
CA LYS A 51 3.89 10.57 -1.93
C LYS A 51 4.99 9.77 -2.63
N GLU A 52 6.24 10.20 -2.54
CA GLU A 52 7.36 9.48 -3.16
C GLU A 52 7.59 8.11 -2.52
N LEU A 53 7.43 8.01 -1.20
CA LEU A 53 7.51 6.74 -0.49
C LEU A 53 6.37 5.81 -0.91
N CYS A 54 5.14 6.31 -0.97
CA CYS A 54 3.99 5.54 -1.42
C CYS A 54 4.11 5.08 -2.87
N ARG A 55 4.65 5.92 -3.76
CA ARG A 55 4.97 5.53 -5.14
C ARG A 55 6.01 4.43 -5.17
N LEU A 56 7.10 4.56 -4.39
CA LEU A 56 8.13 3.53 -4.30
C LEU A 56 7.56 2.21 -3.76
N ALA A 57 6.71 2.25 -2.74
CA ALA A 57 6.03 1.09 -2.18
C ALA A 57 5.21 0.37 -3.26
N MET A 58 4.47 1.15 -4.04
CA MET A 58 3.66 0.64 -5.15
C MET A 58 4.54 -0.02 -6.21
N GLU A 59 5.57 0.65 -6.71
CA GLU A 59 6.47 0.10 -7.73
C GLU A 59 7.15 -1.20 -7.29
N LYS A 60 7.61 -1.25 -6.03
CA LYS A 60 8.23 -2.45 -5.48
C LYS A 60 7.24 -3.60 -5.31
N THR A 61 6.03 -3.30 -4.86
CA THR A 61 4.97 -4.30 -4.74
C THR A 61 4.57 -4.84 -6.12
N GLU A 62 4.42 -3.97 -7.12
CA GLU A 62 4.14 -4.37 -8.50
C GLU A 62 5.24 -5.29 -9.04
N ALA A 63 6.51 -4.93 -8.85
CA ALA A 63 7.64 -5.75 -9.28
C ALA A 63 7.65 -7.13 -8.58
N GLY A 64 7.24 -7.21 -7.31
CA GLY A 64 7.09 -8.48 -6.59
C GLY A 64 5.98 -9.35 -7.15
N ILE A 65 4.81 -8.76 -7.44
CA ILE A 65 3.68 -9.45 -8.09
C ILE A 65 4.09 -9.95 -9.48
N ASP A 66 4.71 -9.08 -10.29
CA ASP A 66 5.17 -9.41 -11.64
C ASP A 66 6.16 -10.58 -11.59
N ARG A 67 7.13 -10.55 -10.67
CA ARG A 67 8.10 -11.62 -10.49
C ARG A 67 7.42 -12.96 -10.20
N ILE A 68 6.50 -13.01 -9.25
CA ILE A 68 5.83 -14.26 -8.88
C ILE A 68 4.95 -14.77 -10.01
N LEU A 69 4.24 -13.88 -10.71
CA LEU A 69 3.47 -14.24 -11.89
C LEU A 69 4.36 -14.82 -13.00
N SER A 70 5.53 -14.21 -13.24
CA SER A 70 6.51 -14.71 -14.20
C SER A 70 7.09 -16.06 -13.78
N GLU A 71 7.48 -16.23 -12.52
CA GLU A 71 8.00 -17.51 -12.01
C GLU A 71 6.95 -18.64 -12.17
N LYS A 72 5.67 -18.37 -11.87
CA LYS A 72 4.55 -19.31 -12.12
C LYS A 72 4.31 -19.56 -13.61
N ALA A 73 4.47 -18.56 -14.46
CA ALA A 73 4.31 -18.72 -15.90
C ALA A 73 5.43 -19.57 -16.53
N GLU A 74 6.65 -19.45 -16.03
CA GLU A 74 7.79 -20.28 -16.46
C GLU A 74 7.67 -21.73 -15.97
N LEU A 75 7.07 -21.93 -14.79
CA LEU A 75 6.92 -23.25 -14.17
C LEU A 75 5.46 -23.53 -13.76
N PRO A 76 4.55 -23.76 -14.73
CA PRO A 76 3.11 -23.87 -14.48
C PRO A 76 2.71 -25.07 -13.60
N TYR A 77 3.58 -26.09 -13.48
CA TYR A 77 3.37 -27.26 -12.63
C TYR A 77 4.15 -27.20 -11.31
N SER A 78 4.99 -26.18 -11.11
CA SER A 78 5.74 -26.03 -9.87
C SER A 78 4.83 -25.43 -8.81
N GLN A 79 4.78 -26.06 -7.64
CA GLN A 79 4.18 -25.51 -6.43
C GLN A 79 5.06 -24.37 -5.95
N ILE A 80 5.06 -23.24 -6.64
CA ILE A 80 5.69 -22.02 -6.13
C ILE A 80 4.91 -21.63 -4.88
N THR A 81 5.50 -21.95 -3.74
CA THR A 81 4.93 -21.68 -2.42
C THR A 81 5.13 -20.20 -2.15
N VAL A 82 4.16 -19.39 -2.56
CA VAL A 82 4.11 -17.99 -2.16
C VAL A 82 3.88 -17.95 -0.66
N ASP A 83 4.67 -17.13 0.05
CA ASP A 83 4.50 -16.97 1.49
C ASP A 83 3.04 -16.57 1.81
N PRO A 84 2.36 -17.28 2.72
CA PRO A 84 0.93 -17.06 2.98
C PRO A 84 0.66 -15.70 3.62
N GLU A 85 1.61 -15.13 4.36
CA GLU A 85 1.51 -13.79 4.93
C GLU A 85 1.61 -12.74 3.81
N TRP A 86 2.56 -12.92 2.89
CA TRP A 86 2.71 -12.07 1.71
C TRP A 86 1.47 -12.11 0.81
N LYS A 87 0.97 -13.31 0.51
CA LYS A 87 -0.27 -13.52 -0.26
C LYS A 87 -1.44 -12.74 0.33
N LYS A 88 -1.63 -12.83 1.65
CA LYS A 88 -2.69 -12.12 2.36
C LYS A 88 -2.55 -10.60 2.28
N LYS A 89 -1.31 -10.07 2.35
CA LYS A 89 -1.05 -8.64 2.18
C LYS A 89 -1.42 -8.18 0.78
N ILE A 90 -1.04 -8.94 -0.26
CA ILE A 90 -1.40 -8.64 -1.65
C ILE A 90 -2.90 -8.71 -1.88
N ASP A 91 -3.58 -9.74 -1.36
CA ASP A 91 -5.05 -9.82 -1.43
C ASP A 91 -5.69 -8.55 -0.85
N THR A 92 -5.22 -8.12 0.33
CA THR A 92 -5.70 -6.90 0.99
C THR A 92 -5.41 -5.65 0.13
N ILE A 93 -4.23 -5.55 -0.46
CA ILE A 93 -3.86 -4.44 -1.36
C ILE A 93 -4.78 -4.41 -2.59
N LEU A 94 -5.02 -5.55 -3.23
CA LEU A 94 -5.88 -5.67 -4.40
C LEU A 94 -7.35 -5.39 -4.06
N GLU A 95 -7.81 -5.72 -2.86
CA GLU A 95 -9.17 -5.37 -2.42
C GLU A 95 -9.36 -3.87 -2.21
N ASN A 96 -8.36 -3.20 -1.63
CA ASN A 96 -8.45 -1.79 -1.26
C ASN A 96 -8.02 -0.83 -2.38
N ASN A 97 -7.17 -1.26 -3.31
CA ASN A 97 -6.69 -0.45 -4.43
C ASN A 97 -7.26 -0.92 -5.77
N ARG A 98 -8.27 -0.20 -6.29
CA ARG A 98 -8.93 -0.53 -7.56
C ARG A 98 -7.98 -0.56 -8.76
N THR A 99 -6.95 0.29 -8.78
CA THR A 99 -5.98 0.34 -9.88
C THR A 99 -5.20 -0.96 -9.97
N LEU A 100 -4.65 -1.42 -8.84
CA LEU A 100 -3.93 -2.67 -8.76
C LEU A 100 -4.86 -3.86 -8.99
N LYS A 101 -6.08 -3.83 -8.46
CA LYS A 101 -7.10 -4.86 -8.70
C LYS A 101 -7.39 -5.07 -10.17
N ASN A 102 -7.56 -3.98 -10.92
CA ASN A 102 -7.90 -4.06 -12.34
C ASN A 102 -6.72 -4.59 -13.17
N ARG A 103 -5.49 -4.24 -12.78
CA ARG A 103 -4.27 -4.66 -13.47
C ARG A 103 -3.92 -6.13 -13.19
N TYR A 104 -3.93 -6.51 -11.91
CA TYR A 104 -3.39 -7.79 -11.44
C TYR A 104 -4.43 -8.78 -10.95
N GLY A 105 -5.62 -8.33 -10.54
CA GLY A 105 -6.59 -9.16 -9.84
C GLY A 105 -7.01 -10.43 -10.60
N ASN A 106 -7.15 -10.35 -11.93
CA ASN A 106 -7.49 -11.52 -12.74
C ASN A 106 -6.33 -12.54 -12.83
N LEU A 107 -5.09 -12.06 -12.92
CA LEU A 107 -3.90 -12.91 -12.99
C LEU A 107 -3.62 -13.54 -11.63
N TRP A 108 -3.69 -12.72 -10.58
CA TRP A 108 -3.53 -13.13 -9.20
C TRP A 108 -4.56 -14.19 -8.78
N LYS A 109 -5.83 -14.01 -9.16
CA LYS A 109 -6.88 -15.01 -8.90
C LYS A 109 -6.60 -16.36 -9.58
N LYS A 110 -6.14 -16.34 -10.83
CA LYS A 110 -5.76 -17.58 -11.55
C LYS A 110 -4.60 -18.28 -10.85
N MET A 111 -3.60 -17.53 -10.41
CA MET A 111 -2.47 -18.09 -9.65
C MET A 111 -2.92 -18.81 -8.39
N ILE A 112 -3.91 -18.26 -7.66
CA ILE A 112 -4.41 -18.79 -6.38
C ILE A 112 -5.39 -19.95 -6.53
N GLN A 113 -6.14 -20.02 -7.64
CA GLN A 113 -7.12 -21.10 -7.87
C GLN A 113 -6.48 -22.43 -8.30
N ASP A 114 -5.22 -22.43 -8.73
CA ASP A 114 -4.47 -23.62 -9.14
C ASP A 114 -3.76 -24.33 -7.95
N ASP A 115 -4.22 -24.10 -6.71
CA ASP A 115 -3.78 -24.75 -5.46
C ASP A 115 -5.00 -25.38 -4.77
#